data_AF-A0A9E2XGE4-F1
#
_entry.id   AF-A0A9E2XGE4-F1
#
_cell.length_a   1.000
_cell.length_b   1.000
_cell.length_c   1.000
_cell.angle_alpha   90.00
_cell.angle_beta   90.00
_cell.angle_gamma   90.00
#
_symmetry.space_group_name_H-M   'P 1'
#
loop_
_entity.id
_entity.type
_entity.pdbx_description
1 polymer ?
#
loop_
_entity_poly.entity_id
_entity_poly.type
_entity_poly.pdbx_seq_one_letter_code
_entity_poly.pdbx_strand_id
1 'polypeptide(L)'
;MKAIRLFAKDRVHALKNVALVAACVSLMASCASGSYDVAALQASDAGDQKTAISLAKKEVARFSDPDQCSRTTNHNCGTLALAYGSLAEYQILDGDRVAGEGSFRSAKGALSLTDPKIRSSATAIVYRDVSEAFWKVGDRDRAIAVFKEGRAAGADQYLYMSAAAQAVDQQPTIGNGQAPSRPPVRPATK
;
A
#
# COMPACT_ATOMS: atom_id res chain seq x y z
N MET A 1 -20.78 -40.56 76.66
CA MET A 1 -19.61 -41.01 75.86
C MET A 1 -19.74 -40.47 74.43
N LYS A 2 -18.62 -39.94 73.88
CA LYS A 2 -18.21 -39.75 72.45
C LYS A 2 -19.30 -39.69 71.34
N ALA A 3 -19.47 -38.57 70.64
CA ALA A 3 -18.70 -38.07 69.46
C ALA A 3 -19.32 -38.53 68.10
N ILE A 4 -19.92 -37.64 67.29
CA ILE A 4 -19.38 -36.85 66.14
C ILE A 4 -19.87 -37.40 64.77
N ARG A 5 -20.65 -36.53 64.08
CA ARG A 5 -20.77 -36.20 62.63
C ARG A 5 -20.63 -37.30 61.56
N LEU A 6 -21.53 -37.28 60.56
CA LEU A 6 -21.21 -36.75 59.21
C LEU A 6 -22.44 -36.65 58.27
N PHE A 7 -22.32 -35.67 57.37
CA PHE A 7 -23.25 -35.09 56.40
C PHE A 7 -23.60 -35.97 55.19
N ALA A 8 -24.73 -35.69 54.54
CA ALA A 8 -24.83 -35.15 53.16
C ALA A 8 -26.33 -34.90 52.83
N LYS A 9 -26.80 -33.67 52.54
CA LYS A 9 -26.47 -32.77 51.41
C LYS A 9 -27.00 -33.34 50.09
N ASP A 10 -28.17 -32.87 49.66
CA ASP A 10 -28.54 -32.63 48.25
C ASP A 10 -30.00 -32.18 48.17
N ARG A 11 -30.26 -30.95 47.66
CA ARG A 11 -31.46 -30.57 46.86
C ARG A 11 -31.72 -29.08 46.62
N VAL A 12 -30.84 -28.14 46.99
CA VAL A 12 -31.18 -26.71 46.82
C VAL A 12 -30.10 -25.91 46.09
N HIS A 13 -29.46 -26.43 45.03
CA HIS A 13 -28.45 -25.66 44.27
C HIS A 13 -28.68 -25.59 42.75
N ALA A 14 -29.85 -25.98 42.24
CA ALA A 14 -30.08 -26.08 40.78
C ALA A 14 -30.64 -24.81 40.09
N LEU A 15 -30.67 -23.64 40.75
CA LEU A 15 -31.37 -22.45 40.21
C LEU A 15 -30.66 -21.10 40.48
N LYS A 16 -29.32 -21.08 40.47
CA LYS A 16 -28.55 -19.83 40.67
C LYS A 16 -27.44 -19.52 39.67
N ASN A 17 -27.27 -20.29 38.59
CA ASN A 17 -26.14 -20.09 37.66
C ASN A 17 -26.56 -19.97 36.19
N VAL A 18 -27.49 -19.07 35.85
CA VAL A 18 -27.78 -18.72 34.43
C VAL A 18 -27.85 -17.21 34.21
N ALA A 19 -27.04 -16.44 34.94
CA ALA A 19 -26.99 -14.99 34.74
C ALA A 19 -25.56 -14.48 34.95
N LEU A 20 -24.60 -14.88 34.09
CA LEU A 20 -23.27 -14.24 34.04
C LEU A 20 -22.41 -14.69 32.85
N VAL A 21 -22.96 -14.84 31.64
CA VAL A 21 -22.14 -14.90 30.40
C VAL A 21 -22.89 -14.26 29.24
N ALA A 22 -23.14 -12.94 29.30
CA ALA A 22 -23.76 -12.24 28.16
C ALA A 22 -23.41 -10.74 28.06
N ALA A 23 -22.28 -10.30 28.65
CA ALA A 23 -21.94 -8.87 28.67
C ALA A 23 -20.48 -8.52 28.36
N CYS A 24 -19.70 -9.45 27.79
CA CYS A 24 -18.31 -9.16 27.38
C CYS A 24 -18.04 -9.34 25.88
N VAL A 25 -19.04 -9.70 25.07
CA VAL A 25 -18.86 -9.80 23.60
C VAL A 25 -19.18 -8.46 22.91
N SER A 26 -20.04 -7.63 23.51
CA SER A 26 -20.48 -6.35 22.92
C SER A 26 -19.49 -5.19 23.12
N LEU A 27 -18.44 -5.37 23.94
CA LEU A 27 -17.47 -4.31 24.27
C LEU A 27 -16.17 -4.37 23.45
N MET A 28 -16.00 -5.37 22.58
CA MET A 28 -14.86 -5.45 21.65
C MET A 28 -15.16 -4.83 20.28
N ALA A 29 -16.42 -4.46 20.00
CA ALA A 29 -16.79 -3.83 18.73
C ALA A 29 -16.39 -2.35 18.64
N SER A 30 -16.03 -1.71 19.76
CA SER A 30 -15.81 -0.25 19.85
C SER A 30 -14.35 0.19 19.86
N CYS A 31 -13.38 -0.74 19.82
CA CYS A 31 -11.94 -0.41 19.73
C CYS A 31 -11.34 -0.69 18.34
N ALA A 32 -12.16 -1.14 17.39
CA ALA A 32 -11.78 -1.38 16.00
C ALA A 32 -12.27 -0.24 15.08
N SER A 33 -12.08 1.03 15.46
CA SER A 33 -11.85 2.06 14.44
C SER A 33 -10.45 1.85 13.83
N GLY A 34 -10.19 0.62 13.36
CA GLY A 34 -8.95 0.18 12.77
C GLY A 34 -8.89 0.64 11.33
N SER A 35 -7.69 1.02 10.88
CA SER A 35 -7.44 1.27 9.46
C SER A 35 -7.89 0.09 8.62
N TYR A 36 -8.47 0.37 7.45
CA TYR A 36 -8.87 -0.65 6.50
C TYR A 36 -7.67 -1.24 5.75
N ASP A 37 -6.47 -0.62 5.84
CA ASP A 37 -5.29 -0.97 5.05
C ASP A 37 -4.80 -2.39 5.32
N VAL A 38 -4.74 -2.80 6.59
CA VAL A 38 -4.28 -4.17 6.94
C VAL A 38 -5.22 -5.21 6.37
N ALA A 39 -6.53 -4.99 6.45
CA ALA A 39 -7.52 -5.90 5.90
C ALA A 39 -7.51 -5.88 4.37
N ALA A 40 -7.28 -4.72 3.74
CA ALA A 40 -7.17 -4.59 2.29
C ALA A 40 -5.93 -5.34 1.76
N LEU A 41 -4.79 -5.20 2.44
CA LEU A 41 -3.56 -5.91 2.12
C LEU A 41 -3.74 -7.42 2.23
N GLN A 42 -4.32 -7.90 3.33
CA GLN A 42 -4.61 -9.33 3.52
C GLN A 42 -5.53 -9.89 2.43
N ALA A 43 -6.56 -9.12 2.03
CA ALA A 43 -7.44 -9.52 0.93
C ALA A 43 -6.67 -9.59 -0.40
N SER A 44 -5.82 -8.61 -0.70
CA SER A 44 -5.00 -8.60 -1.91
C SER A 44 -3.99 -9.75 -1.93
N ASP A 45 -3.31 -10.04 -0.82
CA ASP A 45 -2.37 -11.15 -0.69
C ASP A 45 -3.05 -12.51 -0.90
N ALA A 46 -4.32 -12.62 -0.52
CA ALA A 46 -5.16 -13.80 -0.78
C ALA A 46 -5.73 -13.84 -2.21
N GLY A 47 -5.49 -12.82 -3.03
CA GLY A 47 -6.01 -12.68 -4.39
C GLY A 47 -7.45 -12.15 -4.48
N ASP A 48 -8.06 -11.75 -3.36
CA ASP A 48 -9.39 -11.13 -3.33
C ASP A 48 -9.30 -9.62 -3.56
N GLN A 49 -8.99 -9.25 -4.80
CA GLN A 49 -8.83 -7.85 -5.19
C GLN A 49 -10.11 -7.03 -5.05
N LYS A 50 -11.28 -7.65 -5.20
CA LYS A 50 -12.57 -6.95 -5.03
C LYS A 50 -12.76 -6.49 -3.59
N THR A 51 -12.45 -7.34 -2.62
CA THR A 51 -12.49 -6.97 -1.20
C THR A 51 -11.40 -5.94 -0.88
N ALA A 52 -10.18 -6.12 -1.40
CA ALA A 52 -9.09 -5.16 -1.21
C ALA A 52 -9.46 -3.76 -1.72
N ILE A 53 -10.01 -3.65 -2.93
CA ILE A 53 -10.49 -2.40 -3.53
C ILE A 53 -11.61 -1.77 -2.69
N SER A 54 -12.57 -2.57 -2.22
CA SER A 54 -13.69 -2.09 -1.40
C SER A 54 -13.18 -1.48 -0.09
N LEU A 55 -12.20 -2.11 0.54
CA LEU A 55 -11.58 -1.63 1.79
C LEU A 55 -10.69 -0.40 1.54
N ALA A 56 -9.87 -0.40 0.50
CA ALA A 56 -9.02 0.74 0.14
C ALA A 56 -9.84 2.00 -0.19
N LYS A 57 -11.01 1.85 -0.84
CA LYS A 57 -11.95 2.97 -1.05
C LYS A 57 -12.44 3.57 0.27
N LYS A 58 -12.67 2.75 1.29
CA LYS A 58 -13.05 3.25 2.63
C LYS A 58 -11.89 3.97 3.30
N GLU A 59 -10.65 3.52 3.11
CA GLU A 59 -9.49 4.25 3.64
C GLU A 59 -9.32 5.61 2.97
N VAL A 60 -9.42 5.68 1.63
CA VAL A 60 -9.40 6.94 0.88
C VAL A 60 -10.46 7.92 1.43
N ALA A 61 -11.68 7.44 1.65
CA ALA A 61 -12.78 8.27 2.14
C ALA A 61 -12.51 8.88 3.53
N ARG A 62 -11.69 8.24 4.37
CA ARG A 62 -11.34 8.75 5.71
C ARG A 62 -10.44 9.98 5.66
N PHE A 63 -9.69 10.16 4.57
CA PHE A 63 -8.67 11.21 4.46
C PHE A 63 -8.95 12.21 3.34
N SER A 64 -10.02 12.02 2.57
CA SER A 64 -10.34 12.85 1.41
C SER A 64 -11.07 14.15 1.75
N ASP A 65 -11.55 14.32 2.99
CA ASP A 65 -12.23 15.55 3.38
C ASP A 65 -11.27 16.76 3.36
N PRO A 66 -11.75 17.97 3.01
CA PRO A 66 -10.87 19.15 2.86
C PRO A 66 -10.15 19.60 4.15
N ASP A 67 -10.67 19.22 5.32
CA ASP A 67 -10.05 19.43 6.63
C ASP A 67 -8.91 18.43 6.92
N GLN A 68 -8.81 17.35 6.14
CA GLN A 68 -7.73 16.36 6.21
C GLN A 68 -6.61 16.69 5.21
N CYS A 69 -6.98 16.98 3.96
CA CYS A 69 -6.04 17.34 2.90
C CYS A 69 -6.64 18.36 1.92
N SER A 70 -6.01 19.53 1.84
CA SER A 70 -6.31 20.62 0.92
C SER A 70 -5.07 21.51 0.72
N ARG A 71 -5.20 22.58 -0.07
CA ARG A 71 -4.11 23.54 -0.28
C ARG A 71 -3.74 24.33 0.98
N THR A 72 -4.67 24.48 1.92
CA THR A 72 -4.48 25.24 3.16
C THR A 72 -4.33 24.33 4.38
N THR A 73 -4.64 23.04 4.24
CA THR A 73 -4.58 22.05 5.32
C THR A 73 -3.86 20.80 4.82
N ASN A 74 -2.69 20.47 5.37
CA ASN A 74 -1.87 19.38 4.83
C ASN A 74 -1.60 18.24 5.83
N HIS A 75 -2.42 18.13 6.88
CA HIS A 75 -2.21 17.17 7.97
C HIS A 75 -2.11 15.72 7.49
N ASN A 76 -2.99 15.31 6.58
CA ASN A 76 -3.12 13.91 6.15
C ASN A 76 -2.90 13.72 4.64
N CYS A 77 -2.33 14.70 3.93
CA CYS A 77 -2.08 14.55 2.49
C CYS A 77 -1.11 13.40 2.16
N GLY A 78 -0.13 13.13 3.03
CA GLY A 78 0.74 11.96 2.89
C GLY A 78 -0.04 10.65 3.04
N THR A 79 -0.90 10.56 4.04
CA THR A 79 -1.76 9.39 4.29
C THR A 79 -2.76 9.18 3.14
N LEU A 80 -3.40 10.25 2.66
CA LEU A 80 -4.31 10.20 1.52
C LEU A 80 -3.57 9.75 0.24
N ALA A 81 -2.35 10.21 0.02
CA ALA A 81 -1.52 9.77 -1.10
C ALA A 81 -1.24 8.26 -1.04
N LEU A 82 -0.89 7.73 0.14
CA LEU A 82 -0.68 6.31 0.35
C LEU A 82 -1.96 5.50 0.10
N ALA A 83 -3.11 5.95 0.63
CA ALA A 83 -4.40 5.30 0.43
C ALA A 83 -4.81 5.24 -1.05
N TYR A 84 -4.61 6.33 -1.79
CA TYR A 84 -4.79 6.32 -3.25
C TYR A 84 -3.80 5.42 -3.98
N GLY A 85 -2.55 5.34 -3.50
CA GLY A 85 -1.52 4.44 -4.02
C GLY A 85 -1.92 2.97 -3.90
N SER A 86 -2.37 2.54 -2.71
CA SER A 86 -2.87 1.18 -2.49
C SER A 86 -4.13 0.89 -3.30
N LEU A 87 -5.07 1.84 -3.37
CA LEU A 87 -6.24 1.70 -4.24
C LEU A 87 -5.84 1.51 -5.70
N ALA A 88 -4.85 2.26 -6.18
CA ALA A 88 -4.32 2.12 -7.54
C ALA A 88 -3.68 0.74 -7.75
N GLU A 89 -2.85 0.28 -6.82
CA GLU A 89 -2.26 -1.07 -6.85
C GLU A 89 -3.33 -2.14 -7.00
N TYR A 90 -4.33 -2.18 -6.11
CA TYR A 90 -5.35 -3.24 -6.13
C TYR A 90 -6.21 -3.19 -7.40
N GLN A 91 -6.52 -2.00 -7.92
CA GLN A 91 -7.24 -1.85 -9.18
C GLN A 91 -6.44 -2.37 -10.38
N ILE A 92 -5.12 -2.12 -10.40
CA ILE A 92 -4.24 -2.66 -11.44
C ILE A 92 -4.19 -4.19 -11.34
N LEU A 93 -4.03 -4.74 -10.13
CA LEU A 93 -4.01 -6.19 -9.89
C LEU A 93 -5.33 -6.89 -10.25
N ASP A 94 -6.48 -6.21 -10.11
CA ASP A 94 -7.80 -6.69 -10.58
C ASP A 94 -7.98 -6.60 -12.10
N GLY A 95 -7.02 -5.99 -12.81
CA GLY A 95 -7.06 -5.78 -14.26
C GLY A 95 -7.77 -4.50 -14.70
N ASP A 96 -8.28 -3.68 -13.77
CA ASP A 96 -8.86 -2.37 -14.08
C ASP A 96 -7.76 -1.29 -14.15
N ARG A 97 -7.00 -1.35 -15.24
CA ARG A 97 -5.94 -0.38 -15.53
C ARG A 97 -6.44 1.08 -15.49
N VAL A 98 -7.62 1.34 -16.03
CA VAL A 98 -8.14 2.71 -16.17
C VAL A 98 -8.44 3.29 -14.79
N ALA A 99 -9.10 2.54 -13.92
CA ALA A 99 -9.33 2.97 -12.55
C ALA A 99 -8.02 3.12 -11.77
N GLY A 100 -7.09 2.17 -11.93
CA GLY A 100 -5.76 2.21 -11.31
C GLY A 100 -4.98 3.48 -11.63
N GLU A 101 -4.88 3.85 -12.91
CA GLU A 101 -4.25 5.11 -13.34
C GLU A 101 -4.98 6.36 -12.80
N GLY A 102 -6.31 6.30 -12.68
CA GLY A 102 -7.10 7.37 -12.08
C GLY A 102 -6.80 7.58 -10.59
N SER A 103 -6.72 6.49 -9.83
CA SER A 103 -6.33 6.53 -8.41
C SER A 103 -4.88 6.97 -8.26
N PHE A 104 -3.97 6.51 -9.12
CA PHE A 104 -2.57 6.93 -9.08
C PHE A 104 -2.41 8.43 -9.39
N ARG A 105 -3.17 8.97 -10.34
CA ARG A 105 -3.22 10.42 -10.58
C ARG A 105 -3.67 11.19 -9.33
N SER A 106 -4.65 10.66 -8.60
CA SER A 106 -5.13 11.25 -7.35
C SER A 106 -4.06 11.19 -6.26
N ALA A 107 -3.33 10.07 -6.15
CA ALA A 107 -2.16 9.95 -5.27
C ALA A 107 -1.11 11.02 -5.57
N LYS A 108 -0.77 11.23 -6.86
CA LYS A 108 0.16 12.30 -7.27
C LYS A 108 -0.34 13.70 -6.88
N GLY A 109 -1.64 13.94 -6.97
CA GLY A 109 -2.28 15.17 -6.48
C GLY A 109 -2.06 15.36 -4.98
N ALA A 110 -2.34 14.35 -4.17
CA ALA A 110 -2.13 14.39 -2.72
C ALA A 110 -0.64 14.54 -2.35
N LEU A 111 0.27 13.84 -3.02
CA LEU A 111 1.73 13.98 -2.84
C LEU A 111 2.23 15.41 -3.05
N SER A 112 1.61 16.16 -3.97
CA SER A 112 1.98 17.56 -4.21
C SER A 112 1.67 18.49 -3.03
N LEU A 113 0.75 18.07 -2.15
CA LEU A 113 0.31 18.81 -0.96
C LEU A 113 0.96 18.29 0.33
N THR A 114 1.60 17.13 0.29
CA THR A 114 2.28 16.49 1.43
C THR A 114 3.42 17.35 1.99
N ASP A 115 3.59 17.34 3.32
CA ASP A 115 4.71 18.00 4.01
C ASP A 115 6.05 17.58 3.35
N PRO A 116 6.87 18.56 2.91
CA PRO A 116 8.18 18.30 2.31
C PRO A 116 9.07 17.32 3.10
N LYS A 117 8.95 17.29 4.44
CA LYS A 117 9.75 16.40 5.32
C LYS A 117 9.48 14.92 5.10
N ILE A 118 8.27 14.54 4.71
CA ILE A 118 7.89 13.12 4.51
C ILE A 118 7.60 12.79 3.04
N ARG A 119 7.55 13.81 2.17
CA ARG A 119 7.14 13.67 0.78
C ARG A 119 8.01 12.69 -0.01
N SER A 120 9.34 12.68 0.17
CA SER A 120 10.22 11.76 -0.56
C SER A 120 9.89 10.29 -0.27
N SER A 121 9.60 9.98 1.00
CA SER A 121 9.24 8.61 1.43
C SER A 121 7.83 8.22 0.98
N ALA A 122 6.86 9.11 1.09
CA ALA A 122 5.51 8.87 0.57
C ALA A 122 5.54 8.65 -0.96
N THR A 123 6.29 9.47 -1.70
CA THR A 123 6.52 9.29 -3.13
C THR A 123 7.15 7.93 -3.41
N ALA A 124 8.17 7.52 -2.66
CA ALA A 124 8.83 6.24 -2.89
C ALA A 124 7.87 5.05 -2.74
N ILE A 125 7.05 5.03 -1.70
CA ILE A 125 6.08 3.96 -1.46
C ILE A 125 5.04 3.91 -2.59
N VAL A 126 4.36 5.05 -2.87
CA VAL A 126 3.31 5.10 -3.90
C VAL A 126 3.83 4.64 -5.27
N TYR A 127 4.98 5.16 -5.69
CA TYR A 127 5.53 4.82 -7.00
C TYR A 127 6.08 3.39 -7.06
N ARG A 128 6.67 2.89 -5.96
CA ARG A 128 7.09 1.48 -5.87
C ARG A 128 5.91 0.55 -6.05
N ASP A 129 4.83 0.75 -5.29
CA ASP A 129 3.70 -0.18 -5.24
C ASP A 129 2.93 -0.18 -6.56
N VAL A 130 2.70 0.99 -7.16
CA VAL A 130 2.06 1.09 -8.49
C VAL A 130 2.96 0.50 -9.59
N SER A 131 4.28 0.75 -9.54
CA SER A 131 5.22 0.13 -10.48
C SER A 131 5.19 -1.40 -10.36
N GLU A 132 5.18 -1.91 -9.14
CA GLU A 132 5.16 -3.36 -8.87
C GLU A 132 3.84 -3.99 -9.29
N ALA A 133 2.71 -3.29 -9.14
CA ALA A 133 1.40 -3.75 -9.62
C ALA A 133 1.41 -3.95 -11.14
N PHE A 134 1.89 -2.96 -11.90
CA PHE A 134 2.04 -3.09 -13.36
C PHE A 134 2.99 -4.20 -13.76
N TRP A 135 4.07 -4.36 -13.00
CA TRP A 135 5.04 -5.44 -13.20
C TRP A 135 4.34 -6.81 -13.04
N LYS A 136 3.60 -7.02 -11.95
CA LYS A 136 2.88 -8.27 -11.65
C LYS A 136 1.86 -8.64 -12.72
N VAL A 137 1.12 -7.67 -13.28
CA VAL A 137 0.14 -7.94 -14.36
C VAL A 137 0.77 -8.03 -15.75
N GLY A 138 2.10 -7.94 -15.86
CA GLY A 138 2.84 -8.15 -17.10
C GLY A 138 3.06 -6.91 -17.96
N ASP A 139 2.59 -5.73 -17.54
CA ASP A 139 2.89 -4.46 -18.24
C ASP A 139 4.25 -3.90 -17.78
N ARG A 140 5.31 -4.48 -18.33
CA ARG A 140 6.70 -4.12 -18.00
C ARG A 140 7.05 -2.69 -18.40
N ASP A 141 6.56 -2.25 -19.55
CA ASP A 141 6.85 -0.90 -20.07
C ASP A 141 6.24 0.16 -19.16
N ARG A 142 5.00 -0.03 -18.72
CA ARG A 142 4.38 0.91 -17.79
C ARG A 142 5.02 0.86 -16.41
N ALA A 143 5.37 -0.32 -15.90
CA ALA A 143 6.09 -0.45 -14.64
C ALA A 143 7.40 0.36 -14.65
N ILE A 144 8.22 0.20 -15.70
CA ILE A 144 9.46 0.96 -15.88
C ILE A 144 9.19 2.47 -15.99
N ALA A 145 8.14 2.87 -16.70
CA ALA A 145 7.76 4.28 -16.80
C ALA A 145 7.39 4.86 -15.42
N VAL A 146 6.57 4.16 -14.63
CA VAL A 146 6.20 4.57 -13.27
C VAL A 146 7.45 4.68 -12.39
N PHE A 147 8.35 3.69 -12.41
CA PHE A 147 9.61 3.78 -11.68
C PHE A 147 10.44 5.02 -12.06
N LYS A 148 10.58 5.30 -13.36
CA LYS A 148 11.31 6.49 -13.85
C LYS A 148 10.62 7.80 -13.44
N GLU A 149 9.29 7.86 -13.50
CA GLU A 149 8.50 9.00 -12.98
C GLU A 149 8.77 9.21 -11.49
N GLY A 150 8.79 8.15 -10.69
CA GLY A 150 9.04 8.22 -9.24
C GLY A 150 10.42 8.75 -8.91
N ARG A 151 11.45 8.33 -9.65
CA ARG A 151 12.81 8.87 -9.54
C ARG A 151 12.84 10.36 -9.82
N ALA A 152 12.19 10.79 -10.90
CA ALA A 152 12.11 12.21 -11.27
C ALA A 152 11.33 13.04 -10.24
N ALA A 153 10.35 12.43 -9.56
CA ALA A 153 9.56 13.06 -8.50
C ALA A 153 10.28 13.16 -7.15
N GLY A 154 11.54 12.71 -7.04
CA GLY A 154 12.32 12.80 -5.81
C GLY A 154 11.97 11.74 -4.76
N ALA A 155 11.51 10.56 -5.19
CA ALA A 155 11.39 9.40 -4.32
C ALA A 155 12.73 9.05 -3.66
N ASP A 156 12.67 8.59 -2.40
CA ASP A 156 13.84 8.06 -1.71
C ASP A 156 14.18 6.60 -2.11
N GLN A 157 15.11 6.00 -1.35
CA GLN A 157 15.64 4.66 -1.57
C GLN A 157 14.59 3.54 -1.61
N TYR A 158 13.41 3.70 -0.98
CA TYR A 158 12.38 2.65 -1.01
C TYR A 158 11.87 2.34 -2.41
N LEU A 159 11.96 3.30 -3.35
CA LEU A 159 11.54 3.11 -4.74
C LEU A 159 12.32 1.98 -5.45
N TYR A 160 13.60 1.80 -5.08
CA TYR A 160 14.51 0.84 -5.70
C TYR A 160 14.25 -0.62 -5.28
N MET A 161 13.28 -0.85 -4.38
CA MET A 161 12.82 -2.19 -4.05
C MET A 161 11.83 -2.77 -5.09
N SER A 162 11.43 -2.00 -6.10
CA SER A 162 10.57 -2.48 -7.19
C SER A 162 11.35 -3.34 -8.18
N ALA A 163 10.68 -4.30 -8.81
CA ALA A 163 11.32 -5.13 -9.83
C ALA A 163 11.70 -4.33 -11.10
N ALA A 164 10.97 -3.25 -11.38
CA ALA A 164 11.31 -2.32 -12.45
C ALA A 164 12.68 -1.63 -12.23
N ALA A 165 13.09 -1.40 -10.97
CA ALA A 165 14.41 -0.86 -10.66
C ALA A 165 15.52 -1.80 -11.14
N GLN A 166 15.40 -3.10 -10.83
CA GLN A 166 16.35 -4.12 -11.24
C GLN A 166 16.43 -4.24 -12.77
N ALA A 167 15.30 -4.13 -13.46
CA ALA A 167 15.25 -4.18 -14.92
C ALA A 167 15.95 -2.98 -15.57
N VAL A 168 15.83 -1.78 -14.98
CA VAL A 168 16.52 -0.57 -15.47
C VAL A 168 18.02 -0.64 -15.20
N ASP A 169 18.45 -1.17 -14.05
CA ASP A 169 19.86 -1.31 -13.71
C ASP A 169 20.59 -2.34 -14.58
N GLN A 170 19.88 -3.37 -15.07
CA GLN A 170 20.40 -4.36 -16.02
C GLN A 170 20.43 -3.86 -17.46
N GLN A 171 19.80 -2.74 -17.78
CA GLN A 171 19.82 -2.17 -19.12
C GLN A 171 21.22 -1.61 -19.37
N PRO A 172 22.04 -2.21 -20.25
CA PRO A 172 23.37 -1.67 -20.54
C PRO A 172 23.18 -0.23 -21.01
N THR A 173 23.98 0.68 -20.45
CA THR A 173 24.12 2.07 -20.90
C THR A 173 24.68 2.10 -22.31
N ILE A 174 23.87 1.70 -23.30
CA ILE A 174 24.19 1.87 -24.70
C ILE A 174 24.01 3.36 -25.02
N GLY A 175 25.11 4.09 -24.95
CA GLY A 175 25.35 5.23 -25.84
C GLY A 175 25.20 6.62 -25.24
N ASN A 176 26.07 7.01 -24.32
CA ASN A 176 26.64 8.36 -24.37
C ASN A 176 28.03 8.26 -25.01
N GLY A 177 28.10 8.55 -26.31
CA GLY A 177 29.24 9.23 -26.92
C GLY A 177 30.61 8.55 -26.91
N GLN A 178 30.73 7.36 -27.50
CA GLN A 178 31.98 7.01 -28.19
C GLN A 178 31.60 6.46 -29.57
N ALA A 179 31.67 7.35 -30.56
CA ALA A 179 31.64 6.94 -31.96
C ALA A 179 32.73 5.87 -32.17
N PRO A 180 32.47 4.79 -32.92
CA PRO A 180 33.53 3.87 -33.30
C PRO A 180 34.57 4.67 -34.08
N SER A 181 35.74 4.86 -33.48
CA SER A 181 36.90 5.45 -34.14
C SER A 181 37.21 4.60 -35.37
N ARG A 182 36.89 5.12 -36.56
CA ARG A 182 37.39 4.55 -37.82
C ARG A 182 38.91 4.46 -37.73
N PRO A 183 39.53 3.33 -38.08
CA PRO A 183 40.98 3.27 -38.18
C PRO A 183 41.46 4.26 -39.26
N PRO A 184 42.62 4.92 -39.08
CA PRO A 184 43.12 5.88 -40.05
C PRO A 184 43.39 5.19 -41.39
N VAL A 185 42.77 5.71 -42.46
CA VAL A 185 43.07 5.31 -43.83
C VAL A 185 44.48 5.76 -44.15
N ARG A 186 45.37 4.79 -44.40
CA ARG A 186 46.75 5.03 -44.82
C ARG A 186 46.73 5.57 -46.27
N PRO A 187 47.32 6.73 -46.59
CA PRO A 187 47.35 7.21 -47.96
C PRO A 187 48.22 6.28 -48.81
N ALA A 188 47.70 5.87 -49.96
CA ALA A 188 48.45 5.16 -50.97
C ALA A 188 49.48 6.13 -51.59
N THR A 189 50.77 5.86 -51.36
CA THR A 189 51.86 6.42 -52.15
C THR A 189 51.84 5.78 -53.55
N LYS A 190 51.85 6.65 -54.57
CA LYS A 190 52.16 6.28 -55.96
C LYS A 190 53.59 5.81 -56.11
#